data_AF-A0A352M1F3-F1
#
_entry.id   AF-A0A352M1F3-F1
#
_cell.length_a   1.000
_cell.length_b   1.000
_cell.length_c   1.000
_cell.angle_alpha   90.00
_cell.angle_beta   90.00
_cell.angle_gamma   90.00
#
_symmetry.space_group_name_H-M   'P 1'
#
loop_
_entity.id
_entity.type
_entity.pdbx_description
1 polymer ?
#
loop_
_entity_poly.entity_id
_entity_poly.type
_entity_poly.pdbx_seq_one_letter_code
_entity_poly.pdbx_strand_id
1 'polypeptide(L)'
;MEKKMIFWAVLVFSLMVFSTAGADQSLVLKNGFNFVSFTAQVSLTAQQFKALNAAIEDLYLYSPAAGSFLSVQEGTLASVSAGKGYIVKISSAQDISLSVTGAELSSIGNISLKAGFNLAGFSKMPEAVKFSELMA
;
A
#
# COMPACT_ATOMS: atom_id res chain seq x y z
N MET A 1 -30.95 -16.94 34.63
CA MET A 1 -30.10 -17.64 33.63
C MET A 1 -30.00 -16.84 32.33
N GLU A 2 -31.11 -16.27 31.85
CA GLU A 2 -31.23 -15.57 30.56
C GLU A 2 -30.31 -14.35 30.39
N LYS A 3 -30.14 -13.50 31.41
CA LYS A 3 -29.23 -12.34 31.34
C LYS A 3 -27.75 -12.72 31.15
N LYS A 4 -27.33 -13.88 31.67
CA LYS A 4 -25.96 -14.40 31.47
C LYS A 4 -25.80 -14.93 30.04
N MET A 5 -26.82 -15.60 29.49
CA MET A 5 -26.80 -16.03 28.07
C MET A 5 -26.75 -14.86 27.10
N ILE A 6 -27.51 -13.78 27.36
CA ILE A 6 -27.48 -12.57 26.53
C ILE A 6 -26.09 -11.90 26.58
N PHE A 7 -25.47 -11.82 27.76
CA PHE A 7 -24.12 -11.28 27.91
C PHE A 7 -23.08 -12.11 27.14
N TRP A 8 -23.15 -13.45 27.21
CA TRP A 8 -22.27 -14.32 26.42
C TRP A 8 -22.53 -14.21 24.92
N ALA A 9 -23.79 -14.08 24.49
CA ALA A 9 -24.14 -13.89 23.09
C ALA A 9 -23.59 -12.56 22.52
N VAL A 10 -23.68 -11.46 23.30
CA VAL A 10 -23.11 -10.16 22.91
C VAL A 10 -21.58 -10.21 22.90
N LEU A 11 -20.95 -10.91 23.85
CA LEU A 11 -19.50 -11.07 23.89
C LEU A 11 -18.98 -11.87 22.68
N VAL A 12 -19.65 -12.96 22.31
CA VAL A 12 -19.31 -13.77 21.12
C VAL A 12 -19.55 -12.98 19.84
N PHE A 13 -20.64 -12.21 19.74
CA PHE A 13 -20.92 -11.35 18.60
C PHE A 13 -19.89 -10.20 18.47
N SER A 14 -19.43 -9.66 19.60
CA SER A 14 -18.37 -8.63 19.66
C SER A 14 -16.97 -9.18 19.35
N LEU A 15 -16.76 -10.50 19.42
CA LEU A 15 -15.51 -11.17 19.01
C LEU A 15 -15.52 -11.57 17.53
N MET A 16 -16.69 -11.53 16.87
CA MET A 16 -16.84 -11.78 15.43
C MET A 16 -16.66 -10.50 14.59
N VAL A 17 -15.95 -9.48 15.10
CA VAL A 17 -15.59 -8.33 14.25
C VAL A 17 -14.86 -8.85 13.02
N PHE A 18 -15.48 -8.60 11.88
CA PHE A 18 -15.05 -9.02 10.56
C PHE A 18 -13.55 -8.78 10.37
N SER A 19 -12.77 -9.86 10.34
CA SER A 19 -11.48 -9.85 9.68
C SER A 19 -11.77 -9.67 8.19
N THR A 20 -11.70 -8.44 7.69
CA THR A 20 -11.64 -8.20 6.25
C THR A 20 -10.48 -8.99 5.70
N ALA A 21 -10.68 -9.76 4.62
CA ALA A 21 -9.60 -10.45 3.94
C ALA A 21 -8.55 -9.41 3.55
N GLY A 22 -7.41 -9.44 4.24
CA GLY A 22 -6.31 -8.54 3.96
C GLY A 22 -5.64 -8.97 2.67
N ALA A 23 -5.44 -8.04 1.75
CA ALA A 23 -4.52 -8.23 0.65
C ALA A 23 -3.10 -7.98 1.18
N ASP A 24 -2.50 -9.01 1.76
CA ASP A 24 -1.12 -8.95 2.24
C ASP A 24 -0.17 -8.87 1.04
N GLN A 25 0.67 -7.83 1.04
CA GLN A 25 1.71 -7.65 0.05
C GLN A 25 3.09 -7.85 0.69
N SER A 26 3.83 -8.84 0.18
CA SER A 26 5.24 -9.01 0.55
C SER A 26 6.16 -8.19 -0.36
N LEU A 27 7.02 -7.37 0.23
CA LEU A 27 8.02 -6.56 -0.46
C LEU A 27 9.41 -7.00 -0.04
N VAL A 28 10.20 -7.50 -0.98
CA VAL A 28 11.63 -7.79 -0.75
C VAL A 28 12.44 -6.59 -1.25
N LEU A 29 13.08 -5.87 -0.34
CA LEU A 29 13.82 -4.64 -0.63
C LEU A 29 15.30 -4.85 -0.41
N LYS A 30 16.10 -4.40 -1.38
CA LYS A 30 17.57 -4.45 -1.34
C LYS A 30 18.14 -3.18 -0.72
N ASN A 31 19.42 -3.19 -0.39
CA ASN A 31 20.12 -1.96 0.00
C ASN A 31 20.02 -0.87 -1.09
N GLY A 32 19.83 0.39 -0.69
CA GLY A 32 19.69 1.52 -1.62
C GLY A 32 18.24 1.82 -2.00
N PHE A 33 18.02 2.32 -3.22
CA PHE A 33 16.72 2.81 -3.69
C PHE A 33 15.91 1.70 -4.38
N ASN A 34 14.72 1.43 -3.85
CA ASN A 34 13.80 0.42 -4.39
C ASN A 34 12.52 1.10 -4.88
N PHE A 35 12.04 0.73 -6.06
CA PHE A 35 10.79 1.25 -6.62
C PHE A 35 9.65 0.30 -6.25
N VAL A 36 8.67 0.80 -5.52
CA VAL A 36 7.55 0.00 -5.01
C VAL A 36 6.22 0.65 -5.35
N SER A 37 5.20 -0.19 -5.47
CA SER A 37 3.81 0.24 -5.56
C SER A 37 2.95 -0.69 -4.73
N PHE A 38 1.87 -0.16 -4.17
CA PHE A 38 0.99 -0.96 -3.32
C PHE A 38 -0.12 -1.64 -4.11
N THR A 39 -0.31 -2.93 -3.87
CA THR A 39 -1.34 -3.77 -4.50
C THR A 39 -2.65 -3.80 -3.73
N ALA A 40 -2.64 -3.25 -2.50
CA ALA A 40 -3.77 -3.17 -1.60
C ALA A 40 -4.03 -1.71 -1.18
N GLN A 41 -5.24 -1.44 -0.70
CA GLN A 41 -5.55 -0.17 -0.05
C GLN A 41 -4.84 -0.14 1.32
N VAL A 42 -3.68 0.53 1.34
CA VAL A 42 -2.87 0.70 2.54
C VAL A 42 -3.53 1.72 3.47
N SER A 43 -3.71 1.36 4.73
CA SER A 43 -4.25 2.24 5.79
C SER A 43 -3.17 2.92 6.63
N LEU A 44 -1.89 2.62 6.38
CA LEU A 44 -0.74 3.21 7.06
C LEU A 44 -0.49 4.66 6.60
N THR A 45 -0.06 5.50 7.53
CA THR A 45 0.60 6.77 7.19
C THR A 45 2.01 6.52 6.69
N ALA A 46 2.61 7.52 6.04
CA ALA A 46 3.97 7.37 5.53
C ALA A 46 5.01 7.21 6.66
N GLN A 47 4.79 7.86 7.81
CA GLN A 47 5.58 7.69 9.03
C GLN A 47 5.42 6.29 9.63
N GLN A 48 4.20 5.75 9.65
CA GLN A 48 3.95 4.39 10.11
C GLN A 48 4.62 3.35 9.20
N PHE A 49 4.59 3.57 7.88
CA PHE A 49 5.30 2.72 6.93
C PHE A 49 6.81 2.69 7.20
N LYS A 50 7.44 3.85 7.38
CA LYS A 50 8.86 3.94 7.75
C LYS A 50 9.15 3.23 9.09
N ALA A 51 8.22 3.30 10.04
CA ALA A 51 8.35 2.62 11.33
C ALA A 51 8.22 1.09 11.26
N LEU A 52 7.81 0.50 10.13
CA LEU A 52 7.73 -0.97 9.97
C LEU A 52 9.10 -1.64 10.08
N ASN A 53 10.17 -0.94 9.70
CA ASN A 53 11.53 -1.46 9.81
C ASN A 53 12.55 -0.32 9.90
N ALA A 54 13.43 -0.39 10.90
CA ALA A 54 14.46 0.62 11.15
C ALA A 54 15.48 0.78 10.00
N ALA A 55 15.60 -0.20 9.11
CA ALA A 55 16.42 -0.11 7.90
C ALA A 55 15.84 0.83 6.83
N ILE A 56 14.57 1.22 6.94
CA ILE A 56 13.96 2.21 6.04
C ILE A 56 14.48 3.59 6.43
N GLU A 57 15.37 4.13 5.61
CA GLU A 57 15.95 5.45 5.82
C GLU A 57 14.93 6.54 5.48
N ASP A 58 14.31 6.42 4.31
CA ASP A 58 13.28 7.36 3.85
C ASP A 58 12.38 6.75 2.78
N LEU A 59 11.24 7.41 2.56
CA LEU A 59 10.27 7.07 1.53
C LEU A 59 9.96 8.31 0.70
N TYR A 60 10.07 8.18 -0.62
CA TYR A 60 9.84 9.27 -1.56
C TYR A 60 8.65 9.02 -2.48
N LEU A 61 7.94 10.09 -2.81
CA LEU A 61 6.91 10.14 -3.85
C LEU A 61 7.19 11.33 -4.76
N TYR A 62 7.29 11.13 -6.07
CA TYR A 62 7.36 12.28 -6.97
C TYR A 62 6.01 13.00 -7.04
N SER A 63 6.01 14.31 -6.80
CA SER A 63 4.84 15.17 -6.98
C SER A 63 5.04 16.06 -8.21
N PRO A 64 4.32 15.81 -9.31
CA PRO A 64 4.37 16.71 -10.47
C PRO A 64 3.83 18.11 -10.15
N ALA A 65 3.01 18.25 -9.10
CA ALA A 65 2.51 19.55 -8.66
C ALA A 65 3.59 20.37 -7.94
N ALA A 66 4.49 19.71 -7.20
CA ALA A 66 5.62 20.36 -6.55
C ALA A 66 6.88 20.43 -7.43
N GLY A 67 6.93 19.61 -8.49
CA GLY A 67 8.11 19.46 -9.34
C GLY A 67 9.27 18.71 -8.67
N SER A 68 9.04 18.12 -7.50
CA SER A 68 10.06 17.52 -6.64
C SER A 68 9.57 16.22 -5.98
N PHE A 69 10.49 15.51 -5.34
CA PHE A 69 10.16 14.37 -4.49
C PHE A 69 9.70 14.86 -3.12
N LEU A 70 8.55 14.34 -2.69
CA LEU A 70 8.07 14.43 -1.31
C LEU A 70 8.76 13.34 -0.49
N SER A 71 9.18 13.65 0.73
CA SER A 71 9.92 12.79 1.65
C SER A 71 9.18 12.65 2.99
N VAL A 72 9.25 11.46 3.60
CA VAL A 72 8.73 11.24 4.95
C VAL A 72 9.58 11.94 5.99
N GLN A 73 10.91 11.89 5.83
CA GLN A 73 11.85 12.52 6.75
C GLN A 73 11.76 14.04 6.75
N GLU A 74 11.51 14.65 5.59
CA GLU A 74 11.26 16.10 5.47
C GLU A 74 9.83 16.51 5.87
N GLY A 75 8.96 15.55 6.16
CA GLY A 75 7.57 15.78 6.55
C GLY A 75 6.65 16.22 5.41
N THR A 76 7.12 16.17 4.15
CA THR A 76 6.34 16.56 2.97
C THR A 76 5.49 15.42 2.41
N LEU A 77 5.80 14.17 2.77
CA LEU A 77 4.97 12.99 2.49
C LEU A 77 4.23 12.52 3.75
N ALA A 78 2.90 12.67 3.74
CA ALA A 78 2.05 12.30 4.88
C ALA A 78 1.38 10.91 4.74
N SER A 79 1.03 10.50 3.52
CA SER A 79 0.25 9.29 3.28
C SER A 79 0.83 8.40 2.19
N VAL A 80 0.57 7.10 2.32
CA VAL A 80 0.81 6.09 1.29
C VAL A 80 -0.52 5.59 0.75
N SER A 81 -0.56 5.25 -0.53
CA SER A 81 -1.79 4.88 -1.23
C SER A 81 -1.48 3.99 -2.43
N ALA A 82 -2.45 3.17 -2.84
CA ALA A 82 -2.34 2.42 -4.09
C ALA A 82 -2.37 3.34 -5.32
N GLY A 83 -1.93 2.82 -6.47
CA GLY A 83 -1.93 3.57 -7.74
C GLY A 83 -0.85 4.65 -7.83
N LYS A 84 0.12 4.65 -6.92
CA LYS A 84 1.28 5.54 -6.89
C LYS A 84 2.57 4.72 -6.89
N GLY A 85 3.62 5.26 -7.48
CA GLY A 85 4.96 4.71 -7.39
C GLY A 85 5.75 5.43 -6.31
N TYR A 86 6.38 4.67 -5.41
CA TYR A 86 7.20 5.18 -4.33
C TYR A 86 8.64 4.71 -4.50
N ILE A 87 9.57 5.46 -3.92
CA ILE A 87 10.96 5.04 -3.78
C ILE A 87 11.24 4.81 -2.31
N VAL A 88 11.55 3.58 -1.91
CA VAL A 88 11.97 3.25 -0.54
C VAL A 88 13.48 3.20 -0.51
N LYS A 89 14.10 4.05 0.32
CA LYS A 89 15.54 4.01 0.57
C LYS A 89 15.82 3.13 1.77
N ILE A 90 16.60 2.07 1.55
CA ILE A 90 17.01 1.11 2.57
C ILE A 90 18.50 1.30 2.88
N SER A 91 18.82 1.28 4.17
CA SER A 91 20.19 1.27 4.69
C SER A 91 20.37 -0.01 5.52
N SER A 92 20.65 -1.12 4.82
CA SER A 92 20.88 -2.43 5.41
C SER A 92 21.84 -3.21 4.52
N ALA A 93 22.77 -3.96 5.13
CA ALA A 93 23.66 -4.84 4.38
C ALA A 93 22.94 -6.07 3.78
N GLN A 94 21.75 -6.39 4.28
CA GLN A 94 20.94 -7.53 3.84
C GLN A 94 19.60 -7.09 3.29
N ASP A 95 19.03 -7.91 2.40
CA ASP A 95 17.68 -7.74 1.90
C ASP A 95 16.67 -7.81 3.06
N ILE A 96 15.66 -6.94 3.04
CA ILE A 96 14.58 -6.93 4.02
C ILE A 96 13.27 -7.38 3.37
N SER A 97 12.49 -8.18 4.09
CA SER A 97 11.13 -8.55 3.69
C SER A 97 10.14 -7.79 4.56
N LEU A 98 9.30 -6.97 3.93
CA LEU A 98 8.21 -6.23 4.59
C LEU A 98 6.88 -6.86 4.20
N SER A 99 5.99 -7.03 5.18
CA SER A 99 4.58 -7.34 4.91
C SER A 99 3.77 -6.06 5.06
N VAL A 100 3.03 -5.70 4.02
CA VAL A 100 2.12 -4.56 4.01
C VAL A 100 0.72 -5.10 3.89
N THR A 101 -0.03 -5.01 4.98
CA THR A 101 -1.44 -5.42 5.02
C THR A 101 -2.33 -4.24 4.61
N GLY A 102 -3.29 -4.50 3.73
CA GLY A 102 -4.31 -3.54 3.32
C GLY A 102 -5.60 -4.22 2.92
N ALA A 103 -6.64 -3.44 2.62
CA ALA A 103 -7.87 -3.97 2.05
C ALA A 103 -7.71 -4.25 0.55
N GLU A 104 -8.47 -5.21 0.00
CA GLU A 104 -8.50 -5.45 -1.45
C GLU A 104 -8.92 -4.19 -2.22
N LEU A 105 -8.24 -3.92 -3.34
CA LEU A 105 -8.62 -2.84 -4.25
C LEU A 105 -9.70 -3.34 -5.21
N SER A 106 -10.90 -2.76 -5.14
CA SER A 106 -12.01 -3.09 -6.05
C SER A 106 -11.77 -2.62 -7.49
N SER A 107 -11.05 -1.52 -7.67
CA SER A 107 -10.44 -1.10 -8.94
C SER A 107 -9.39 -0.02 -8.69
N ILE A 108 -8.30 -0.01 -9.46
CA ILE A 108 -7.47 1.19 -9.59
C ILE A 108 -8.12 2.02 -10.71
N GLY A 109 -8.69 3.17 -10.35
CA GLY A 109 -9.26 4.11 -11.32
C GLY A 109 -8.23 4.61 -12.35
N ASN A 110 -8.65 5.47 -13.27
CA ASN A 110 -7.76 5.96 -14.33
C ASN A 110 -6.51 6.66 -13.76
N ILE A 111 -5.34 6.26 -14.28
CA ILE A 111 -4.06 6.90 -13.96
C ILE A 111 -3.89 8.10 -14.89
N SER A 112 -4.26 9.28 -14.39
CA SER A 112 -4.06 10.54 -15.12
C SER A 112 -2.60 10.97 -15.04
N LEU A 113 -1.85 10.77 -16.12
CA LEU A 113 -0.48 11.27 -16.27
C LEU A 113 -0.50 12.77 -16.59
N LYS A 114 0.44 13.52 -16.01
CA LYS A 114 0.63 14.95 -16.29
C LYS A 114 1.80 15.15 -17.26
N ALA A 115 1.87 16.30 -17.92
CA ALA A 115 3.05 16.65 -18.71
C ALA A 115 4.30 16.71 -17.82
N GLY A 116 5.41 16.13 -18.27
CA GLY A 116 6.66 16.04 -17.52
C GLY A 116 6.91 14.66 -16.89
N PHE A 117 7.68 14.62 -15.80
CA PHE A 117 8.02 13.37 -15.12
C PHE A 117 6.83 12.87 -14.29
N ASN A 118 6.57 11.57 -14.36
CA ASN A 118 5.57 10.89 -13.52
C ASN A 118 6.19 9.60 -12.99
N LEU A 119 6.02 9.35 -11.70
CA LEU A 119 6.30 8.05 -11.10
C LEU A 119 4.97 7.39 -10.73
N ALA A 120 4.48 6.53 -11.61
CA ALA A 120 3.24 5.79 -11.42
C ALA A 120 3.55 4.31 -11.19
N GLY A 121 2.81 3.71 -10.27
CA GLY A 121 2.86 2.29 -9.98
C GLY A 121 1.45 1.75 -9.96
N PHE A 122 1.19 0.68 -10.71
CA PHE A 122 -0.14 0.11 -10.86
C PHE A 122 -0.10 -1.36 -10.53
N SER A 123 -1.02 -1.76 -9.66
CA SER A 123 -1.35 -3.16 -9.42
C SER A 123 -2.67 -3.44 -10.12
N LYS A 124 -2.66 -3.43 -11.45
CA LYS A 124 -3.81 -3.91 -12.21
C LYS A 124 -3.61 -5.42 -12.38
N MET A 125 -4.47 -6.22 -11.76
CA MET A 125 -4.60 -7.61 -12.17
C MET A 125 -4.92 -7.56 -13.67
N PRO A 126 -4.15 -8.26 -14.54
CA PRO A 126 -4.49 -8.30 -15.95
C PRO A 126 -5.95 -8.71 -16.07
N GLU A 127 -6.78 -7.88 -16.69
CA GLU A 127 -8.12 -8.32 -17.07
C GLU A 127 -7.90 -9.55 -17.95
N ALA A 128 -8.56 -10.66 -17.63
CA ALA A 128 -8.52 -11.87 -18.43
C ALA A 128 -9.34 -11.67 -19.71
N VAL A 129 -8.98 -10.66 -20.50
CA VAL A 129 -9.63 -10.35 -21.76
C VAL A 129 -9.20 -11.42 -22.76
N LYS A 130 -10.18 -12.18 -23.26
CA LYS A 130 -9.90 -13.17 -24.31
C LYS A 130 -9.64 -12.42 -25.60
N PHE A 131 -8.79 -12.96 -26.46
CA PHE A 131 -8.50 -12.37 -27.77
C PHE A 131 -9.77 -12.08 -28.60
N SER A 132 -10.83 -12.88 -28.44
CA SER A 132 -12.14 -12.68 -29.06
C SER A 132 -12.83 -11.36 -28.69
N GLU A 133 -12.51 -10.78 -27.53
CA GLU A 133 -13.12 -9.55 -27.02
C GLU A 133 -12.37 -8.29 -27.51
N LEU A 134 -11.20 -8.44 -28.14
CA LEU A 134 -10.39 -7.36 -28.73
C LEU A 134 -10.66 -7.12 -30.22
N MET A 135 -11.43 -8.02 -30.87
CA MET A 135 -11.68 -8.03 -32.31
C MET A 135 -13.06 -7.48 -32.70
N ALA A 136 -13.75 -6.79 -31.77
CA ALA A 136 -15.06 -6.17 -32.00
C ALA A 136 -14.95 -4.75 -32.57
#